data_AF-A0A1X0ZU18-F1
#
_entry.id   AF-A0A1X0ZU18-F1
#
_cell.length_a   1.000
_cell.length_b   1.000
_cell.length_c   1.000
_cell.angle_alpha   90.00
_cell.angle_beta   90.00
_cell.angle_gamma   90.00
#
_symmetry.space_group_name_H-M   'P 1'
#
loop_
_entity.id
_entity.type
_entity.pdbx_description
1 polymer ?
#
loop_
_entity_poly.entity_id
_entity_poly.type
_entity_poly.pdbx_seq_one_letter_code
_entity_poly.pdbx_strand_id
1 'polypeptide(L)'
;MGFTFETETVRGSFDSTISYGMGIRTESQACNLINQGTSGHHPPSGCLAQTSGIGDQGDLNYDKGDLFTHYLKGTHELLLKMPEDFTFMARGSWIRDFAVTDTSGALSFYTPDGVGKDGLTSAARDDLEFKARLLDLWVSKGFDVGDQRVRARLGNQVINWGESLFVQGGINNTNAYDIQALSRPGVQLKEAVLPAPMLSLASGLGSGVNIEAYYQFAWNKSEVPPVGSYWSYTTALGSGMKTYGFDDKDARDSGQWGLSLRWQPQDSDLNVGLYVLRYHDKLPSLTMRLLDTDTFALAQKWEYPEDRMLYGISANMPIGDWAVGTELSYRPKDAVPLNPVLDLCSNNGGKCWKDEKKFQWHLTGLYSMTPSNSPTLLDFTGASTGTLLTELVVIKYPGLHRSYDGEIIAAGGNTWQLDPATAPKARGDKTSSGINLDFSLTYDGTLVPGWQVTPGIFYSRSLGGRTPNLSATFTEDASSMNLYLNFVRNPASWQVSFNYAKFMGGDTPYDQLFRDRDYVGVVVSRTL
;
A
#
# COMPACT_ATOMS: atom_id res chain seq x y z
N MET A 1 4.06 -19.37 -20.82
CA MET A 1 2.70 -19.51 -21.38
C MET A 1 2.13 -20.65 -20.57
N GLY A 2 1.29 -20.33 -19.58
CA GLY A 2 0.87 -21.30 -18.56
C GLY A 2 0.41 -22.62 -19.14
N PHE A 3 0.71 -23.69 -18.42
CA PHE A 3 0.26 -25.02 -18.80
C PHE A 3 -1.26 -25.07 -18.68
N THR A 4 -1.95 -25.10 -19.82
CA THR A 4 -3.39 -25.37 -19.86
C THR A 4 -3.59 -26.86 -20.02
N PHE A 5 -4.56 -27.40 -19.31
CA PHE A 5 -4.92 -28.81 -19.41
C PHE A 5 -6.42 -28.99 -19.37
N GLU A 6 -6.88 -29.98 -20.09
CA GLU A 6 -8.27 -30.34 -20.20
C GLU A 6 -8.37 -31.86 -20.14
N THR A 7 -9.17 -32.34 -19.21
CA THR A 7 -9.58 -33.74 -19.06
C THR A 7 -11.07 -33.82 -19.35
N GLU A 8 -11.65 -35.02 -19.35
CA GLU A 8 -13.10 -35.18 -19.57
C GLU A 8 -13.97 -34.40 -18.56
N THR A 9 -13.44 -34.08 -17.38
CA THR A 9 -14.22 -33.44 -16.31
C THR A 9 -13.63 -32.11 -15.81
N VAL A 10 -12.34 -31.88 -15.96
CA VAL A 10 -11.66 -30.69 -15.41
C VAL A 10 -10.90 -29.96 -16.51
N ARG A 11 -11.12 -28.64 -16.59
CA ARG A 11 -10.31 -27.72 -17.40
C ARG A 11 -9.60 -26.74 -16.50
N GLY A 12 -8.31 -26.51 -16.71
CA GLY A 12 -7.55 -25.61 -15.86
C GLY A 12 -6.35 -24.96 -16.52
N SER A 13 -5.74 -24.06 -15.78
CA SER A 13 -4.45 -23.46 -16.09
C SER A 13 -3.55 -23.48 -14.86
N PHE A 14 -2.26 -23.70 -15.10
CA PHE A 14 -1.21 -23.46 -14.13
C PHE A 14 -0.21 -22.45 -14.72
N ASP A 15 -0.19 -21.26 -14.14
CA ASP A 15 0.71 -20.18 -14.52
C ASP A 15 1.79 -20.02 -13.44
N SER A 16 3.05 -20.01 -13.87
CA SER A 16 4.19 -19.79 -12.98
C SER A 16 5.05 -18.65 -13.49
N THR A 17 5.15 -17.57 -12.72
CA THR A 17 6.02 -16.44 -13.02
C THR A 17 7.20 -16.43 -12.08
N ILE A 18 8.40 -16.51 -12.62
CA ILE A 18 9.65 -16.33 -11.88
C ILE A 18 10.23 -14.97 -12.26
N SER A 19 10.60 -14.18 -11.25
CA SER A 19 11.18 -12.85 -11.44
C SER A 19 12.49 -12.72 -10.69
N TYR A 20 13.47 -12.15 -11.36
CA TYR A 20 14.72 -11.70 -10.78
C TYR A 20 14.72 -10.17 -10.80
N GLY A 21 14.99 -9.53 -9.66
CA GLY A 21 14.94 -8.08 -9.56
C GLY A 21 16.03 -7.50 -8.67
N MET A 22 16.38 -6.24 -8.93
CA MET A 22 17.32 -5.47 -8.13
C MET A 22 16.88 -4.01 -8.00
N GLY A 23 17.25 -3.36 -6.91
CA GLY A 23 17.05 -1.94 -6.66
C GLY A 23 18.30 -1.32 -6.05
N ILE A 24 18.77 -0.23 -6.66
CA ILE A 24 20.02 0.46 -6.28
C ILE A 24 19.69 1.87 -5.84
N ARG A 25 20.14 2.26 -4.64
CA ARG A 25 20.02 3.63 -4.13
C ARG A 25 20.88 4.59 -4.97
N THR A 26 20.32 5.71 -5.40
CA THR A 26 21.04 6.68 -6.27
C THR A 26 21.52 7.94 -5.55
N GLU A 27 20.99 8.23 -4.37
CA GLU A 27 21.34 9.41 -3.59
C GLU A 27 22.04 9.03 -2.28
N SER A 28 22.89 9.93 -1.78
CA SER A 28 23.46 9.80 -0.44
C SER A 28 22.42 10.21 0.60
N GLN A 29 22.53 9.66 1.80
CA GLN A 29 21.66 9.99 2.92
C GLN A 29 21.69 11.49 3.20
N ALA A 30 20.52 12.10 3.34
CA ALA A 30 20.39 13.50 3.67
C ALA A 30 20.51 13.68 5.17
N CYS A 31 21.41 14.54 5.63
CA CYS A 31 21.64 14.72 7.08
C CYS A 31 20.37 15.11 7.85
N ASN A 32 19.41 15.78 7.20
CA ASN A 32 18.13 16.16 7.80
C ASN A 32 17.06 15.05 7.78
N LEU A 33 17.47 13.81 7.50
CA LEU A 33 16.73 12.58 7.76
C LEU A 33 17.47 11.66 8.75
N ILE A 34 18.63 12.11 9.26
CA ILE A 34 19.49 11.38 10.20
C ILE A 34 19.59 12.13 11.53
N ASN A 35 19.45 11.40 12.65
CA ASN A 35 19.63 11.93 13.99
C ASN A 35 21.11 12.10 14.35
N GLN A 36 21.42 13.09 15.18
CA GLN A 36 22.75 13.28 15.74
C GLN A 36 23.14 12.11 16.66
N GLY A 37 24.42 11.73 16.63
CA GLY A 37 24.97 10.68 17.50
C GLY A 37 24.96 9.28 16.89
N THR A 38 24.93 9.17 15.57
CA THR A 38 25.16 7.92 14.85
C THR A 38 26.53 7.31 15.20
N SER A 39 26.62 6.00 15.12
CA SER A 39 27.82 5.22 15.47
C SER A 39 28.03 4.05 14.49
N GLY A 40 28.96 3.14 14.77
CA GLY A 40 29.22 1.99 13.90
C GLY A 40 30.21 2.28 12.77
N HIS A 41 30.02 1.62 11.63
CA HIS A 41 30.94 1.71 10.50
C HIS A 41 30.67 2.95 9.65
N HIS A 42 31.65 3.85 9.56
CA HIS A 42 31.61 5.09 8.76
C HIS A 42 30.26 5.85 8.78
N PRO A 43 29.69 6.13 9.96
CA PRO A 43 28.36 6.73 10.03
C PRO A 43 28.35 8.13 9.42
N PRO A 44 27.34 8.49 8.60
CA PRO A 44 27.13 9.86 8.18
C PRO A 44 26.73 10.77 9.36
N SER A 45 27.03 12.06 9.24
CA SER A 45 26.62 13.06 10.23
C SER A 45 25.11 13.34 10.14
N GLY A 46 24.41 13.25 11.28
CA GLY A 46 23.01 13.67 11.40
C GLY A 46 22.85 15.16 11.68
N CYS A 47 21.78 15.74 11.16
CA CYS A 47 21.37 17.13 11.40
C CYS A 47 20.15 17.23 12.33
N LEU A 48 19.44 16.12 12.57
CA LEU A 48 18.25 16.11 13.43
C LEU A 48 18.61 15.89 14.89
N ALA A 49 17.86 16.50 15.80
CA ALA A 49 17.99 16.17 17.21
C ALA A 49 17.51 14.74 17.48
N GLN A 50 18.08 14.10 18.50
CA GLN A 50 17.70 12.73 18.92
C GLN A 50 16.23 12.61 19.32
N THR A 51 15.60 13.72 19.70
CA THR A 51 14.17 13.81 20.02
C THR A 51 13.27 13.88 18.78
N SER A 52 13.82 13.89 17.56
CA SER A 52 13.03 14.00 16.33
C SER A 52 12.09 12.82 16.10
N GLY A 53 12.33 11.66 16.71
CA GLY A 53 11.50 10.48 16.55
C GLY A 53 11.47 9.90 15.13
N ILE A 54 12.29 10.41 14.22
CA ILE A 54 12.52 9.79 12.91
C ILE A 54 13.40 8.56 13.14
N GLY A 55 12.96 7.40 12.63
CA GLY A 55 13.77 6.19 12.59
C GLY A 55 14.68 6.21 11.37
N ASP A 56 15.93 6.59 11.59
CA ASP A 56 16.96 6.74 10.56
C ASP A 56 17.72 5.44 10.25
N GLN A 57 17.54 4.37 11.02
CA GLN A 57 18.28 3.11 10.82
C GLN A 57 18.13 2.55 9.41
N GLY A 58 16.93 2.62 8.81
CA GLY A 58 16.70 2.18 7.43
C GLY A 58 17.39 3.04 6.37
N ASP A 59 17.68 4.30 6.71
CA ASP A 59 18.43 5.21 5.85
C ASP A 59 19.96 5.00 5.99
N LEU A 60 20.42 4.80 7.22
CA LEU A 60 21.81 4.50 7.56
C LEU A 60 22.29 3.18 6.97
N ASN A 61 21.41 2.17 6.87
CA ASN A 61 21.77 0.83 6.43
C ASN A 61 22.20 0.73 4.96
N TYR A 62 21.88 1.69 4.10
CA TYR A 62 22.17 1.61 2.66
C TYR A 62 22.75 2.91 2.13
N ASP A 63 24.01 2.85 1.70
CA ASP A 63 24.74 3.96 1.11
C ASP A 63 24.37 4.16 -0.36
N LYS A 64 24.79 5.30 -0.91
CA LYS A 64 24.64 5.56 -2.34
C LYS A 64 25.38 4.49 -3.16
N GLY A 65 24.66 3.86 -4.07
CA GLY A 65 25.17 2.78 -4.92
C GLY A 65 24.93 1.39 -4.36
N ASP A 66 24.44 1.27 -3.12
CA ASP A 66 24.12 -0.02 -2.53
C ASP A 66 22.85 -0.61 -3.12
N LEU A 67 22.84 -1.94 -3.20
CA LEU A 67 21.66 -2.72 -3.49
C LEU A 67 20.81 -2.78 -2.22
N PHE A 68 19.69 -2.08 -2.18
CA PHE A 68 18.74 -2.22 -1.08
C PHE A 68 17.86 -3.47 -1.21
N THR A 69 17.85 -4.07 -2.40
CA THR A 69 17.12 -5.30 -2.72
C THR A 69 17.77 -5.98 -3.92
N HIS A 70 17.89 -7.31 -3.86
CA HIS A 70 18.36 -8.15 -4.96
C HIS A 70 17.70 -9.52 -4.78
N TYR A 71 16.61 -9.77 -5.48
CA TYR A 71 15.73 -10.88 -5.17
C TYR A 71 15.53 -11.85 -6.34
N LEU A 72 15.25 -13.10 -5.96
CA LEU A 72 14.55 -14.07 -6.80
C LEU A 72 13.18 -14.33 -6.17
N LYS A 73 12.11 -14.20 -6.94
CA LYS A 73 10.75 -14.49 -6.50
C LYS A 73 9.99 -15.36 -7.49
N GLY A 74 8.96 -16.05 -7.00
CA GLY A 74 8.05 -16.83 -7.81
C GLY A 74 6.60 -16.65 -7.38
N THR A 75 5.68 -16.55 -8.34
CA THR A 75 4.24 -16.64 -8.12
C THR A 75 3.67 -17.79 -8.95
N HIS A 76 2.85 -18.63 -8.33
CA HIS A 76 2.27 -19.83 -8.92
C HIS A 76 0.75 -19.79 -8.76
N GLU A 77 0.02 -19.95 -9.85
CA GLU A 77 -1.43 -19.81 -9.91
C GLU A 77 -2.04 -21.05 -10.56
N LEU A 78 -2.92 -21.74 -9.83
CA LEU A 78 -3.70 -22.87 -10.32
C LEU A 78 -5.17 -22.47 -10.34
N LEU A 79 -5.78 -22.48 -11.53
CA LEU A 79 -7.22 -22.29 -11.71
C LEU A 79 -7.83 -23.55 -12.30
N LEU A 80 -8.82 -24.12 -11.63
CA LEU A 80 -9.56 -25.28 -12.09
C LEU A 80 -11.04 -24.93 -12.25
N LYS A 81 -11.60 -25.27 -13.41
CA LYS A 81 -13.04 -25.31 -13.67
C LYS A 81 -13.47 -26.77 -13.71
N MET A 82 -14.45 -27.11 -12.87
CA MET A 82 -14.94 -28.47 -12.66
C MET A 82 -16.43 -28.54 -13.06
N PRO A 83 -17.02 -29.74 -13.16
CA PRO A 83 -18.43 -29.91 -13.47
C PRO A 83 -19.32 -29.28 -12.38
N GLU A 84 -20.61 -29.13 -12.67
CA GLU A 84 -21.59 -28.55 -11.72
C GLU A 84 -21.21 -27.13 -11.23
N ASP A 85 -20.56 -26.35 -12.09
CA ASP A 85 -20.20 -24.94 -11.84
C ASP A 85 -19.29 -24.71 -10.64
N PHE A 86 -18.44 -25.70 -10.33
CA PHE A 86 -17.37 -25.53 -9.37
C PHE A 86 -16.14 -24.88 -10.01
N THR A 87 -15.52 -23.97 -9.28
CA THR A 87 -14.23 -23.37 -9.61
C THR A 87 -13.32 -23.40 -8.40
N PHE A 88 -12.07 -23.82 -8.57
CA PHE A 88 -11.04 -23.79 -7.53
C PHE A 88 -9.90 -22.88 -7.97
N MET A 89 -9.37 -22.10 -7.02
CA MET A 89 -8.21 -21.25 -7.23
C MET A 89 -7.21 -21.48 -6.10
N ALA A 90 -5.95 -21.66 -6.45
CA ALA A 90 -4.82 -21.56 -5.53
C ALA A 90 -3.77 -20.61 -6.10
N ARG A 91 -3.27 -19.70 -5.28
CA ARG A 91 -2.14 -18.83 -5.59
C ARG A 91 -1.15 -18.86 -4.43
N GLY A 92 0.10 -19.17 -4.73
CA GLY A 92 1.20 -19.07 -3.79
C GLY A 92 2.31 -18.17 -4.34
N SER A 93 2.99 -17.45 -3.45
CA SER A 93 4.19 -16.69 -3.80
C SER A 93 5.33 -16.98 -2.84
N TRP A 94 6.55 -16.78 -3.31
CA TRP A 94 7.74 -16.77 -2.48
C TRP A 94 8.76 -15.76 -3.01
N ILE A 95 9.59 -15.25 -2.11
CA ILE A 95 10.70 -14.35 -2.41
C ILE A 95 11.89 -14.70 -1.53
N ARG A 96 13.08 -14.66 -2.13
CA ARG A 96 14.36 -14.63 -1.42
C ARG A 96 15.12 -13.40 -1.87
N ASP A 97 15.57 -12.59 -0.92
CA ASP A 97 16.38 -11.41 -1.18
C ASP A 97 17.80 -11.63 -0.64
N PHE A 98 18.78 -11.36 -1.48
CA PHE A 98 20.20 -11.63 -1.24
C PHE A 98 20.98 -10.38 -0.82
N ALA A 99 20.42 -9.18 -0.98
CA ALA A 99 21.10 -7.93 -0.66
C ALA A 99 20.39 -7.12 0.45
N VAL A 100 19.09 -7.35 0.70
CA VAL A 100 18.33 -6.55 1.66
C VAL A 100 18.91 -6.53 3.07
N THR A 101 19.70 -7.52 3.46
CA THR A 101 20.36 -7.56 4.78
C THR A 101 21.86 -7.30 4.75
N ASP A 102 22.40 -6.96 3.59
CA ASP A 102 23.78 -6.50 3.42
C ASP A 102 23.77 -4.98 3.63
N THR A 103 24.09 -4.57 4.84
CA THR A 103 23.95 -3.19 5.32
C THR A 103 25.31 -2.56 5.57
N SER A 104 25.40 -1.23 5.50
CA SER A 104 26.62 -0.45 5.78
C SER A 104 27.27 -0.72 7.14
N GLY A 105 26.47 -1.14 8.14
CA GLY A 105 26.91 -1.28 9.54
C GLY A 105 26.96 0.05 10.31
N ALA A 106 26.42 1.13 9.75
CA ALA A 106 26.13 2.35 10.49
C ALA A 106 24.93 2.13 11.42
N LEU A 107 25.01 2.68 12.63
CA LEU A 107 24.01 2.49 13.68
C LEU A 107 23.40 3.84 14.07
N SER A 108 22.09 3.84 14.23
CA SER A 108 21.33 4.96 14.79
C SER A 108 21.82 5.28 16.21
N PHE A 109 21.60 6.52 16.64
CA PHE A 109 21.93 6.94 18.01
C PHE A 109 21.28 6.02 19.05
N TYR A 110 19.99 5.72 18.89
CA TYR A 110 19.26 4.85 19.80
C TYR A 110 19.25 3.41 19.25
N THR A 111 20.36 2.71 19.44
CA THR A 111 20.49 1.30 19.08
C THR A 111 20.51 0.43 20.34
N PRO A 112 19.44 -0.31 20.65
CA PRO A 112 19.40 -1.21 21.81
C PRO A 112 20.24 -2.48 21.59
N ASP A 113 20.64 -3.15 22.68
CA ASP A 113 21.53 -4.32 22.68
C ASP A 113 21.07 -5.49 21.78
N GLY A 114 19.77 -5.59 21.48
CA GLY A 114 19.21 -6.64 20.62
C GLY A 114 19.29 -6.37 19.11
N VAL A 115 19.88 -5.24 18.71
CA VAL A 115 20.14 -4.89 17.31
C VAL A 115 21.57 -5.31 16.95
N GLY A 116 21.73 -5.99 15.82
CA GLY A 116 23.03 -6.42 15.33
C GLY A 116 23.93 -5.24 14.93
N LYS A 117 25.21 -5.53 14.69
CA LYS A 117 26.18 -4.53 14.17
C LYS A 117 25.86 -4.06 12.75
N ASP A 118 24.93 -4.74 12.10
CA ASP A 118 24.33 -4.48 10.80
C ASP A 118 23.05 -3.60 10.92
N GLY A 119 22.72 -3.10 12.11
CA GLY A 119 21.55 -2.25 12.29
C GLY A 119 20.21 -2.99 12.12
N LEU A 120 20.21 -4.33 12.13
CA LEU A 120 19.01 -5.15 12.01
C LEU A 120 18.80 -6.02 13.26
N THR A 121 17.54 -6.23 13.61
CA THR A 121 17.16 -7.25 14.60
C THR A 121 17.00 -8.60 13.91
N SER A 122 17.06 -9.70 14.66
CA SER A 122 16.78 -11.04 14.09
C SER A 122 15.39 -11.12 13.45
N ALA A 123 14.37 -10.56 14.09
CA ALA A 123 13.01 -10.55 13.56
C ALA A 123 12.88 -9.74 12.26
N ALA A 124 13.58 -8.60 12.15
CA ALA A 124 13.61 -7.83 10.91
C ALA A 124 14.33 -8.62 9.80
N ARG A 125 15.48 -9.24 10.12
CA ARG A 125 16.25 -10.08 9.20
C ARG A 125 15.43 -11.25 8.66
N ASP A 126 14.76 -11.99 9.54
CA ASP A 126 13.92 -13.14 9.17
C ASP A 126 12.77 -12.74 8.23
N ASP A 127 12.17 -11.56 8.44
CA ASP A 127 11.09 -11.06 7.58
C ASP A 127 11.59 -10.57 6.20
N LEU A 128 12.84 -10.12 6.13
CA LEU A 128 13.46 -9.55 4.93
C LEU A 128 14.07 -10.62 4.01
N GLU A 129 14.79 -11.60 4.55
CA GLU A 129 15.62 -12.54 3.75
C GLU A 129 14.78 -13.50 2.90
N PHE A 130 13.73 -14.08 3.47
CA PHE A 130 12.87 -15.04 2.77
C PHE A 130 11.43 -14.97 3.25
N LYS A 131 10.50 -14.94 2.30
CA LYS A 131 9.07 -14.96 2.61
C LYS A 131 8.32 -15.82 1.63
N ALA A 132 7.48 -16.72 2.13
CA ALA A 132 6.55 -17.51 1.34
C ALA A 132 5.12 -17.27 1.84
N ARG A 133 4.18 -17.15 0.91
CA ARG A 133 2.77 -16.87 1.22
C ARG A 133 1.84 -17.74 0.41
N LEU A 134 0.84 -18.28 1.08
CA LEU A 134 -0.38 -18.71 0.44
C LEU A 134 -1.28 -17.48 0.31
N LEU A 135 -1.53 -17.07 -0.93
CA LEU A 135 -2.42 -15.97 -1.26
C LEU A 135 -3.83 -16.56 -1.42
N ASP A 136 -4.38 -16.58 -2.62
CA ASP A 136 -5.72 -17.15 -2.86
C ASP A 136 -5.74 -18.66 -2.58
N LEU A 137 -6.74 -19.13 -1.84
CA LEU A 137 -7.07 -20.55 -1.74
C LEU A 137 -8.57 -20.66 -1.47
N TRP A 138 -9.34 -20.81 -2.54
CA TRP A 138 -10.79 -20.80 -2.44
C TRP A 138 -11.47 -21.74 -3.44
N VAL A 139 -12.69 -22.13 -3.07
CA VAL A 139 -13.64 -22.82 -3.95
C VAL A 139 -14.85 -21.91 -4.16
N SER A 140 -15.34 -21.86 -5.39
CA SER A 140 -16.57 -21.18 -5.77
C SER A 140 -17.55 -22.19 -6.36
N LYS A 141 -18.84 -22.03 -6.06
CA LYS A 141 -19.94 -22.77 -6.67
C LYS A 141 -20.97 -21.80 -7.23
N GLY A 142 -21.38 -22.02 -8.48
CA GLY A 142 -22.59 -21.42 -9.04
C GLY A 142 -23.80 -22.32 -8.81
N PHE A 143 -24.95 -21.75 -8.43
CA PHE A 143 -26.22 -22.46 -8.37
C PHE A 143 -27.39 -21.50 -8.59
N ASP A 144 -28.55 -22.04 -8.96
CA ASP A 144 -29.75 -21.25 -9.22
C ASP A 144 -30.65 -21.20 -7.99
N VAL A 145 -31.20 -20.02 -7.71
CA VAL A 145 -32.22 -19.79 -6.68
C VAL A 145 -33.38 -19.05 -7.33
N GLY A 146 -34.44 -19.79 -7.67
CA GLY A 146 -35.48 -19.29 -8.56
C GLY A 146 -34.89 -18.99 -9.94
N ASP A 147 -35.18 -17.80 -10.48
CA ASP A 147 -34.66 -17.36 -11.78
C ASP A 147 -33.28 -16.70 -11.70
N GLN A 148 -32.69 -16.59 -10.50
CA GLN A 148 -31.43 -15.87 -10.29
C GLN A 148 -30.26 -16.83 -10.08
N ARG A 149 -29.14 -16.53 -10.75
CA ARG A 149 -27.88 -17.22 -10.56
C ARG A 149 -27.15 -16.67 -9.34
N VAL A 150 -26.80 -17.52 -8.39
CA VAL A 150 -26.00 -17.19 -7.21
C VAL A 150 -24.61 -17.81 -7.36
N ARG A 151 -23.58 -17.04 -7.00
CA ARG A 151 -22.21 -17.52 -6.86
C ARG A 151 -21.80 -17.42 -5.40
N ALA A 152 -21.44 -18.54 -4.80
CA ALA A 152 -20.86 -18.60 -3.47
C ALA A 152 -19.37 -18.93 -3.57
N ARG A 153 -18.50 -18.16 -2.91
CA ARG A 153 -17.06 -18.43 -2.82
C ARG A 153 -16.61 -18.51 -1.37
N LEU A 154 -15.97 -19.62 -1.01
CA LEU A 154 -15.45 -19.90 0.33
C LEU A 154 -13.95 -20.13 0.28
N GLY A 155 -13.22 -19.46 1.16
CA GLY A 155 -11.78 -19.64 1.34
C GLY A 155 -11.01 -18.34 1.45
N ASN A 156 -9.69 -18.42 1.33
CA ASN A 156 -8.79 -17.27 1.43
C ASN A 156 -8.89 -16.44 0.13
N GLN A 157 -9.44 -15.24 0.21
CA GLN A 157 -9.76 -14.41 -0.95
C GLN A 157 -9.65 -12.91 -0.65
N VAL A 158 -9.65 -12.10 -1.71
CA VAL A 158 -9.69 -10.63 -1.67
C VAL A 158 -11.06 -10.14 -2.17
N ILE A 159 -11.61 -9.11 -1.52
CA ILE A 159 -12.82 -8.42 -1.98
C ILE A 159 -12.41 -7.04 -2.47
N ASN A 160 -12.45 -6.80 -3.77
CA ASN A 160 -12.06 -5.50 -4.35
C ASN A 160 -13.30 -4.73 -4.77
N TRP A 161 -13.64 -3.69 -4.02
CA TRP A 161 -14.77 -2.78 -4.31
C TRP A 161 -14.28 -1.34 -4.46
N GLY A 162 -15.04 -0.54 -5.22
CA GLY A 162 -14.72 0.86 -5.48
C GLY A 162 -14.07 1.12 -6.84
N GLU A 163 -13.68 2.37 -7.07
CA GLU A 163 -13.19 2.92 -8.35
C GLU A 163 -11.77 3.50 -8.24
N SER A 164 -11.15 3.45 -7.04
CA SER A 164 -9.79 3.93 -6.81
C SER A 164 -8.73 3.10 -7.55
N LEU A 165 -7.70 3.77 -8.07
CA LEU A 165 -6.66 3.14 -8.89
C LEU A 165 -5.30 3.03 -8.19
N PHE A 166 -4.88 4.07 -7.46
CA PHE A 166 -3.55 4.20 -6.87
C PHE A 166 -3.59 4.46 -5.36
N VAL A 167 -4.47 5.35 -4.91
CA VAL A 167 -4.47 5.85 -3.54
C VAL A 167 -5.25 4.92 -2.61
N GLN A 168 -4.58 4.40 -1.59
CA GLN A 168 -5.21 3.56 -0.58
C GLN A 168 -6.34 4.28 0.18
N GLY A 169 -7.29 3.49 0.68
CA GLY A 169 -8.46 3.96 1.40
C GLY A 169 -9.70 3.81 0.53
N GLY A 170 -10.49 4.88 0.44
CA GLY A 170 -11.70 4.83 -0.37
C GLY A 170 -12.71 3.79 0.14
N ILE A 171 -13.39 3.09 -0.76
CA ILE A 171 -14.33 2.02 -0.39
C ILE A 171 -13.61 0.72 0.01
N ASN A 172 -12.39 0.49 -0.48
CA ASN A 172 -11.68 -0.79 -0.43
C ASN A 172 -10.92 -1.07 0.89
N ASN A 173 -11.49 -0.73 2.06
CA ASN A 173 -10.76 -0.79 3.35
C ASN A 173 -10.72 -2.19 4.00
N THR A 174 -11.41 -3.19 3.47
CA THR A 174 -11.45 -4.54 4.06
C THR A 174 -10.16 -5.32 3.86
N ASN A 175 -9.42 -5.05 2.79
CA ASN A 175 -8.21 -5.80 2.49
C ASN A 175 -7.02 -5.26 3.28
N ALA A 176 -6.17 -6.18 3.73
CA ALA A 176 -4.84 -5.83 4.22
C ALA A 176 -3.86 -5.74 3.05
N TYR A 177 -2.80 -4.96 3.23
CA TYR A 177 -1.77 -4.76 2.21
C TYR A 177 -0.38 -5.02 2.80
N ASP A 178 0.50 -5.64 2.02
CA ASP A 178 1.93 -5.61 2.26
C ASP A 178 2.50 -4.33 1.62
N ILE A 179 2.67 -3.30 2.44
CA ILE A 179 3.16 -1.99 2.02
C ILE A 179 4.65 -2.07 1.65
N GLN A 180 5.42 -2.95 2.29
CA GLN A 180 6.81 -3.17 1.92
C GLN A 180 6.91 -3.79 0.52
N ALA A 181 6.00 -4.71 0.18
CA ALA A 181 5.93 -5.29 -1.16
C ALA A 181 5.67 -4.23 -2.22
N LEU A 182 4.71 -3.33 -1.98
CA LEU A 182 4.35 -2.25 -2.91
C LEU A 182 5.53 -1.33 -3.25
N SER A 183 6.52 -1.20 -2.37
CA SER A 183 7.71 -0.37 -2.60
C SER A 183 8.85 -1.09 -3.34
N ARG A 184 8.73 -2.41 -3.59
CA ARG A 184 9.76 -3.16 -4.33
C ARG A 184 9.57 -3.02 -5.85
N PRO A 185 10.67 -2.84 -6.63
CA PRO A 185 10.59 -2.84 -8.09
C PRO A 185 9.91 -4.10 -8.62
N GLY A 186 9.00 -3.97 -9.60
CA GLY A 186 8.37 -5.11 -10.30
C GLY A 186 7.45 -6.02 -9.46
N VAL A 187 6.95 -5.54 -8.33
CA VAL A 187 5.85 -6.21 -7.61
C VAL A 187 4.55 -6.10 -8.39
N GLN A 188 3.74 -7.17 -8.38
CA GLN A 188 2.36 -7.11 -8.88
C GLN A 188 1.41 -6.85 -7.72
N LEU A 189 0.35 -6.05 -7.95
CA LEU A 189 -0.64 -5.74 -6.90
C LEU A 189 -1.22 -7.02 -6.26
N LYS A 190 -1.44 -8.06 -7.07
CA LYS A 190 -1.95 -9.37 -6.61
C LYS A 190 -1.04 -10.11 -5.62
N GLU A 191 0.22 -9.71 -5.51
CA GLU A 191 1.19 -10.22 -4.52
C GLU A 191 1.18 -9.39 -3.21
N ALA A 192 0.66 -8.16 -3.27
CA ALA A 192 0.69 -7.19 -2.19
C ALA A 192 -0.66 -7.04 -1.46
N VAL A 193 -1.78 -7.41 -2.08
CA VAL A 193 -3.07 -7.49 -1.37
C VAL A 193 -3.16 -8.83 -0.64
N LEU A 194 -3.32 -8.78 0.68
CA LEU A 194 -3.30 -9.96 1.55
C LEU A 194 -4.72 -10.54 1.69
N PRO A 195 -5.00 -11.72 1.11
CA PRO A 195 -6.31 -12.35 1.21
C PRO A 195 -6.62 -12.81 2.63
N ALA A 196 -7.90 -12.85 2.97
CA ALA A 196 -8.37 -13.40 4.24
C ALA A 196 -9.42 -14.50 4.01
N PRO A 197 -9.59 -15.44 4.96
CA PRO A 197 -10.65 -16.45 4.91
C PRO A 197 -12.03 -15.79 4.96
N MET A 198 -12.84 -15.95 3.91
CA MET A 198 -14.18 -15.38 3.81
C MET A 198 -15.16 -16.34 3.13
N LEU A 199 -16.45 -16.11 3.39
CA LEU A 199 -17.55 -16.53 2.53
C LEU A 199 -18.10 -15.30 1.82
N SER A 200 -18.17 -15.32 0.50
CA SER A 200 -18.84 -14.29 -0.31
C SER A 200 -19.96 -14.90 -1.14
N LEU A 201 -21.04 -14.14 -1.30
CA LEU A 201 -22.22 -14.47 -2.08
C LEU A 201 -22.48 -13.32 -3.06
N ALA A 202 -22.62 -13.62 -4.35
CA ALA A 202 -22.94 -12.64 -5.38
C ALA A 202 -24.09 -13.14 -6.24
N SER A 203 -25.02 -12.26 -6.60
CA SER A 203 -26.13 -12.60 -7.49
C SER A 203 -26.63 -11.37 -8.26
N GLY A 204 -27.06 -11.59 -9.50
CA GLY A 204 -27.90 -10.63 -10.20
C GLY A 204 -29.34 -10.76 -9.72
N LEU A 205 -30.06 -9.65 -9.57
CA LEU A 205 -31.47 -9.63 -9.15
C LEU A 205 -32.43 -9.26 -10.29
N GLY A 206 -31.91 -9.15 -11.52
CA GLY A 206 -32.63 -8.64 -12.68
C GLY A 206 -32.58 -7.11 -12.79
N SER A 207 -33.02 -6.58 -13.94
CA SER A 207 -33.11 -5.13 -14.21
C SER A 207 -31.81 -4.35 -13.96
N GLY A 208 -30.66 -4.99 -14.22
CA GLY A 208 -29.33 -4.39 -14.03
C GLY A 208 -28.88 -4.27 -12.56
N VAL A 209 -29.61 -4.85 -11.60
CA VAL A 209 -29.24 -4.85 -10.18
C VAL A 209 -28.39 -6.08 -9.85
N ASN A 210 -27.27 -5.86 -9.17
CA ASN A 210 -26.37 -6.89 -8.66
C ASN A 210 -26.11 -6.66 -7.18
N ILE A 211 -26.13 -7.73 -6.39
CA ILE A 211 -25.82 -7.71 -4.97
C ILE A 211 -24.62 -8.61 -4.69
N GLU A 212 -23.72 -8.16 -3.82
CA GLU A 212 -22.65 -8.99 -3.27
C GLU A 212 -22.53 -8.75 -1.77
N ALA A 213 -22.42 -9.82 -1.00
CA ALA A 213 -22.18 -9.77 0.43
C ALA A 213 -21.02 -10.69 0.80
N TYR A 214 -20.27 -10.34 1.83
CA TYR A 214 -19.28 -11.23 2.40
C TYR A 214 -19.31 -11.21 3.93
N TYR A 215 -18.86 -12.30 4.51
CA TYR A 215 -18.51 -12.43 5.92
C TYR A 215 -17.09 -12.99 6.03
N GLN A 216 -16.23 -12.29 6.78
CA GLN A 216 -14.82 -12.63 6.94
C GLN A 216 -14.59 -13.33 8.29
N PHE A 217 -13.88 -14.44 8.26
CA PHE A 217 -13.69 -15.34 9.40
C PHE A 217 -12.39 -15.12 10.16
N ALA A 218 -11.36 -14.55 9.53
CA ALA A 218 -10.10 -14.20 10.17
C ALA A 218 -9.59 -12.83 9.72
N TRP A 219 -8.92 -12.11 10.61
CA TRP A 219 -8.41 -10.78 10.36
C TRP A 219 -6.92 -10.81 10.04
N ASN A 220 -6.49 -9.94 9.12
CA ASN A 220 -5.08 -9.67 8.82
C ASN A 220 -4.79 -8.20 9.07
N LYS A 221 -3.61 -7.89 9.61
CA LYS A 221 -3.02 -6.54 9.57
C LYS A 221 -2.36 -6.27 8.22
N SER A 222 -2.28 -5.00 7.86
CA SER A 222 -1.34 -4.57 6.82
C SER A 222 0.09 -4.70 7.36
N GLU A 223 0.98 -5.17 6.50
CA GLU A 223 2.40 -5.27 6.81
C GLU A 223 3.10 -3.99 6.36
N VAL A 224 3.98 -3.48 7.21
CA VAL A 224 4.80 -2.28 6.98
C VAL A 224 6.28 -2.68 6.91
N PRO A 225 7.14 -1.86 6.28
CA PRO A 225 8.57 -2.18 6.19
C PRO A 225 9.20 -2.51 7.56
N PRO A 226 9.90 -3.65 7.70
CA PRO A 226 10.66 -4.02 8.90
C PRO A 226 11.63 -2.94 9.32
N VAL A 227 11.85 -2.81 10.63
CA VAL A 227 12.76 -1.83 11.21
C VAL A 227 14.17 -2.01 10.63
N GLY A 228 14.75 -0.93 10.12
CA GLY A 228 16.07 -0.94 9.48
C GLY A 228 16.07 -1.34 8.00
N SER A 229 14.95 -1.76 7.43
CA SER A 229 14.86 -1.95 5.96
C SER A 229 14.83 -0.62 5.22
N TYR A 230 15.20 -0.62 3.94
CA TYR A 230 15.30 0.60 3.11
C TYR A 230 14.02 1.42 3.00
N TRP A 231 12.85 0.85 3.26
CA TRP A 231 11.56 1.57 3.23
C TRP A 231 11.05 1.93 4.62
N SER A 232 11.76 1.55 5.68
CA SER A 232 11.42 1.92 7.05
C SER A 232 11.92 3.33 7.36
N TYR A 233 11.06 4.13 7.99
CA TYR A 233 11.35 5.50 8.45
C TYR A 233 11.13 5.65 9.97
N THR A 234 10.85 4.55 10.66
CA THR A 234 10.52 4.51 12.08
C THR A 234 10.99 3.18 12.68
N THR A 235 11.47 3.22 13.91
CA THR A 235 11.77 2.03 14.71
C THR A 235 10.56 1.53 15.49
N ALA A 236 9.45 2.30 15.46
CA ALA A 236 8.26 2.03 16.24
C ALA A 236 7.29 1.05 15.58
N LEU A 237 7.40 0.78 14.28
CA LEU A 237 6.45 -0.04 13.52
C LEU A 237 7.19 -1.05 12.65
N GLY A 238 6.57 -2.23 12.45
CA GLY A 238 7.07 -3.30 11.60
C GLY A 238 7.84 -4.38 12.36
N SER A 239 8.26 -5.43 11.64
CA SER A 239 9.06 -6.49 12.25
C SER A 239 10.35 -5.92 12.86
N GLY A 240 10.71 -6.36 14.07
CA GLY A 240 11.83 -5.83 14.84
C GLY A 240 11.49 -4.74 15.88
N MET A 241 10.30 -4.14 15.83
CA MET A 241 9.92 -3.06 16.77
C MET A 241 9.93 -3.47 18.25
N LYS A 242 9.77 -4.77 18.56
CA LYS A 242 9.79 -5.30 19.95
C LYS A 242 11.13 -5.07 20.65
N THR A 243 12.24 -5.12 19.91
CA THR A 243 13.57 -4.80 20.45
C THR A 243 13.68 -3.32 20.84
N TYR A 244 12.89 -2.45 20.22
CA TYR A 244 12.79 -1.03 20.54
C TYR A 244 11.73 -0.71 21.61
N GLY A 245 11.13 -1.74 22.23
CA GLY A 245 10.16 -1.58 23.32
C GLY A 245 8.71 -1.35 22.88
N PHE A 246 8.40 -1.54 21.59
CA PHE A 246 7.03 -1.49 21.06
C PHE A 246 6.43 -2.89 20.96
N ASP A 247 5.19 -3.06 21.40
CA ASP A 247 4.44 -4.29 21.21
C ASP A 247 3.16 -4.01 20.43
N ASP A 248 2.47 -5.06 20.00
CA ASP A 248 1.20 -4.95 19.30
C ASP A 248 0.14 -5.92 19.84
N LYS A 249 -1.11 -5.56 19.62
CA LYS A 249 -2.26 -6.45 19.82
C LYS A 249 -3.12 -6.42 18.58
N ASP A 250 -3.12 -7.55 17.90
CA ASP A 250 -3.98 -7.82 16.76
C ASP A 250 -5.46 -7.61 17.13
N ALA A 251 -6.25 -7.17 16.14
CA ALA A 251 -7.69 -7.16 16.25
C ALA A 251 -8.22 -8.60 16.25
N ARG A 252 -9.42 -8.80 16.78
CA ARG A 252 -10.11 -10.09 16.72
C ARG A 252 -10.45 -10.50 15.30
N ASP A 253 -10.61 -11.80 15.10
CA ASP A 253 -10.91 -12.37 13.78
C ASP A 253 -12.34 -12.09 13.29
N SER A 254 -13.31 -12.08 14.20
CA SER A 254 -14.74 -12.08 13.90
C SER A 254 -15.38 -10.69 13.84
N GLY A 255 -16.51 -10.58 13.12
CA GLY A 255 -17.35 -9.37 13.10
C GLY A 255 -17.12 -8.48 11.88
N GLN A 256 -16.37 -8.98 10.90
CA GLN A 256 -16.09 -8.30 9.64
C GLN A 256 -17.05 -8.78 8.55
N TRP A 257 -17.74 -7.85 7.90
CA TRP A 257 -18.69 -8.14 6.83
C TRP A 257 -18.86 -6.94 5.93
N GLY A 258 -19.38 -7.18 4.73
CA GLY A 258 -19.75 -6.10 3.82
C GLY A 258 -20.92 -6.47 2.93
N LEU A 259 -21.61 -5.45 2.47
CA LEU A 259 -22.69 -5.52 1.51
C LEU A 259 -22.42 -4.47 0.41
N SER A 260 -22.52 -4.89 -0.84
CA SER A 260 -22.56 -4.00 -1.99
C SER A 260 -23.83 -4.23 -2.80
N LEU A 261 -24.37 -3.13 -3.30
CA LEU A 261 -25.46 -3.11 -4.27
C LEU A 261 -24.98 -2.29 -5.47
N ARG A 262 -25.00 -2.89 -6.65
CA ARG A 262 -24.66 -2.21 -7.90
C ARG A 262 -25.87 -2.20 -8.82
N TRP A 263 -26.06 -1.08 -9.51
CA TRP A 263 -27.17 -0.91 -10.44
C TRP A 263 -26.68 -0.24 -11.72
N GLN A 264 -26.99 -0.89 -12.84
CA GLN A 264 -26.86 -0.32 -14.17
C GLN A 264 -28.27 -0.08 -14.73
N PRO A 265 -28.69 1.17 -14.95
CA PRO A 265 -29.97 1.46 -15.59
C PRO A 265 -30.03 0.84 -17.00
N GLN A 266 -31.23 0.44 -17.44
CA GLN A 266 -31.44 0.03 -18.82
C GLN A 266 -31.10 1.19 -19.77
N ASP A 267 -30.50 0.86 -20.91
CA ASP A 267 -30.09 1.82 -21.95
C ASP A 267 -29.08 2.89 -21.47
N SER A 268 -28.28 2.57 -20.45
CA SER A 268 -27.22 3.44 -19.94
C SER A 268 -25.92 2.69 -19.69
N ASP A 269 -24.81 3.36 -19.97
CA ASP A 269 -23.46 2.90 -19.60
C ASP A 269 -23.05 3.31 -18.17
N LEU A 270 -23.95 3.99 -17.44
CA LEU A 270 -23.74 4.37 -16.05
C LEU A 270 -23.89 3.16 -15.12
N ASN A 271 -22.86 2.86 -14.35
CA ASN A 271 -22.96 1.95 -13.21
C ASN A 271 -22.88 2.74 -11.91
N VAL A 272 -23.80 2.48 -10.98
CA VAL A 272 -23.80 3.09 -9.64
C VAL A 272 -23.63 1.99 -8.61
N GLY A 273 -22.84 2.25 -7.57
CA GLY A 273 -22.61 1.34 -6.44
C GLY A 273 -22.98 1.98 -5.10
N LEU A 274 -23.53 1.18 -4.20
CA LEU A 274 -23.75 1.50 -2.79
C LEU A 274 -23.06 0.43 -1.94
N TYR A 275 -22.38 0.85 -0.87
CA TYR A 275 -21.53 -0.03 -0.07
C TYR A 275 -21.72 0.24 1.42
N VAL A 276 -21.78 -0.83 2.20
CA VAL A 276 -21.72 -0.80 3.66
C VAL A 276 -20.73 -1.86 4.12
N LEU A 277 -19.78 -1.48 4.96
CA LEU A 277 -18.78 -2.40 5.51
C LEU A 277 -18.67 -2.21 7.02
N ARG A 278 -18.49 -3.33 7.72
CA ARG A 278 -17.94 -3.37 9.07
C ARG A 278 -16.60 -4.11 9.01
N TYR A 279 -15.52 -3.46 9.43
CA TYR A 279 -14.17 -4.02 9.39
C TYR A 279 -13.39 -3.67 10.67
N HIS A 280 -12.17 -4.17 10.80
CA HIS A 280 -11.22 -3.71 11.82
C HIS A 280 -10.02 -3.10 11.10
N ASP A 281 -9.52 -1.97 11.60
CA ASP A 281 -8.47 -1.20 10.92
C ASP A 281 -7.26 -2.07 10.63
N LYS A 282 -6.64 -1.88 9.46
CA LYS A 282 -5.47 -2.66 9.00
C LYS A 282 -4.14 -2.01 9.37
N LEU A 283 -4.20 -0.76 9.82
CA LEU A 283 -3.08 -0.01 10.38
C LEU A 283 -3.37 0.27 11.86
N PRO A 284 -2.35 0.26 12.73
CA PRO A 284 -2.57 0.35 14.16
C PRO A 284 -2.74 1.81 14.64
N SER A 285 -3.02 1.96 15.93
CA SER A 285 -3.03 3.22 16.67
C SER A 285 -2.30 3.05 18.00
N LEU A 286 -1.51 4.06 18.38
CA LEU A 286 -0.61 3.97 19.53
C LEU A 286 -1.36 4.17 20.85
N THR A 287 -1.05 3.33 21.83
CA THR A 287 -1.39 3.51 23.24
C THR A 287 -0.12 3.43 24.08
N MET A 288 0.03 4.33 25.03
CA MET A 288 1.15 4.36 25.96
C MET A 288 0.66 4.12 27.38
N ARG A 289 1.45 3.44 28.21
CA ARG A 289 1.15 3.28 29.63
C ARG A 289 2.43 3.35 30.44
N LEU A 290 2.49 4.27 31.39
CA LEU A 290 3.53 4.30 32.40
C LEU A 290 3.32 3.10 33.34
N LEU A 291 4.30 2.20 33.38
CA LEU A 291 4.29 0.99 34.20
C LEU A 291 4.87 1.26 35.59
N ASP A 292 5.89 2.10 35.64
CA ASP A 292 6.62 2.46 36.85
C ASP A 292 7.12 3.90 36.72
N THR A 293 6.75 4.74 37.68
CA THR A 293 7.10 6.16 37.74
C THR A 293 8.57 6.39 38.13
N ASP A 294 9.18 5.45 38.84
CA ASP A 294 10.53 5.61 39.38
C ASP A 294 11.58 5.24 38.33
N THR A 295 11.28 4.24 37.51
CA THR A 295 12.15 3.79 36.40
C THR A 295 11.76 4.34 35.04
N PHE A 296 10.64 5.07 34.96
CA PHE A 296 10.00 5.48 33.71
C PHE A 296 9.76 4.32 32.73
N ALA A 297 9.50 3.12 33.25
CA ALA A 297 9.20 1.97 32.41
C ALA A 297 7.87 2.22 31.67
N LEU A 298 7.89 2.11 30.34
CA LEU A 298 6.73 2.35 29.48
C LEU A 298 6.29 1.05 28.80
N ALA A 299 4.98 0.84 28.71
CA ALA A 299 4.39 -0.07 27.73
C ALA A 299 3.90 0.78 26.54
N GLN A 300 4.53 0.59 25.39
CA GLN A 300 4.15 1.23 24.13
C GLN A 300 3.49 0.17 23.25
N LYS A 301 2.21 0.35 22.95
CA LYS A 301 1.41 -0.69 22.32
C LYS A 301 0.63 -0.18 21.13
N TRP A 302 0.80 -0.86 20.00
CA TRP A 302 0.01 -0.69 18.80
C TRP A 302 -1.25 -1.56 18.90
N GLU A 303 -2.41 -0.93 18.84
CA GLU A 303 -3.69 -1.64 18.81
C GLU A 303 -4.40 -1.35 17.49
N TYR A 304 -5.14 -2.32 16.97
CA TYR A 304 -5.90 -2.17 15.74
C TYR A 304 -7.35 -1.91 16.08
N PRO A 305 -7.86 -0.68 15.90
CA PRO A 305 -9.21 -0.36 16.33
C PRO A 305 -10.28 -1.21 15.61
N GLU A 306 -11.20 -1.74 16.40
CA GLU A 306 -12.22 -2.69 15.94
C GLU A 306 -13.56 -2.00 15.63
N ASP A 307 -14.46 -2.74 14.97
CA ASP A 307 -15.83 -2.32 14.67
C ASP A 307 -15.97 -1.00 13.91
N ARG A 308 -15.10 -0.82 12.91
CA ARG A 308 -15.14 0.33 12.02
C ARG A 308 -16.25 0.16 11.00
N MET A 309 -17.03 1.22 10.82
CA MET A 309 -18.08 1.26 9.80
C MET A 309 -17.62 2.13 8.62
N LEU A 310 -17.95 1.70 7.40
CA LEU A 310 -17.79 2.48 6.19
C LEU A 310 -19.08 2.47 5.39
N TYR A 311 -19.44 3.64 4.87
CA TYR A 311 -20.55 3.82 3.92
C TYR A 311 -19.97 4.41 2.65
N GLY A 312 -20.24 3.78 1.51
CA GLY A 312 -19.68 4.17 0.22
C GLY A 312 -20.74 4.36 -0.84
N ILE A 313 -20.50 5.29 -1.74
CA ILE A 313 -21.21 5.39 -3.02
C ILE A 313 -20.17 5.48 -4.15
N SER A 314 -20.43 4.85 -5.28
CA SER A 314 -19.60 4.99 -6.48
C SER A 314 -20.43 5.16 -7.73
N ALA A 315 -19.82 5.72 -8.76
CA ALA A 315 -20.34 5.74 -10.11
C ALA A 315 -19.19 5.54 -11.10
N ASN A 316 -19.42 4.80 -12.18
CA ASN A 316 -18.51 4.77 -13.33
C ASN A 316 -19.30 4.82 -14.63
N MET A 317 -18.75 5.50 -15.63
CA MET A 317 -19.33 5.63 -16.95
C MET A 317 -18.29 6.07 -17.98
N PRO A 318 -18.48 5.72 -19.27
CA PRO A 318 -17.74 6.36 -20.35
C PRO A 318 -18.20 7.82 -20.54
N ILE A 319 -17.26 8.72 -20.77
CA ILE A 319 -17.49 10.13 -21.16
C ILE A 319 -16.61 10.42 -22.38
N GLY A 320 -17.20 10.30 -23.58
CA GLY A 320 -16.43 10.29 -24.81
C GLY A 320 -15.47 9.09 -24.84
N ASP A 321 -14.19 9.36 -25.09
CA ASP A 321 -13.11 8.36 -25.08
C ASP A 321 -12.54 8.04 -23.68
N TRP A 322 -13.07 8.68 -22.62
CA TRP A 322 -12.66 8.44 -21.25
C TRP A 322 -13.55 7.41 -20.58
N ALA A 323 -12.97 6.48 -19.82
CA ALA A 323 -13.68 5.78 -18.76
C ALA A 323 -13.47 6.56 -17.45
N VAL A 324 -14.55 7.10 -16.88
CA VAL A 324 -14.50 7.93 -15.67
C VAL A 324 -15.16 7.19 -14.51
N GLY A 325 -14.45 7.11 -13.39
CA GLY A 325 -14.93 6.56 -12.13
C GLY A 325 -14.95 7.62 -11.05
N THR A 326 -15.88 7.53 -10.10
CA THR A 326 -15.87 8.35 -8.89
C THR A 326 -16.41 7.57 -7.72
N GLU A 327 -15.84 7.78 -6.54
CA GLU A 327 -16.35 7.22 -5.30
C GLU A 327 -16.27 8.21 -4.15
N LEU A 328 -17.22 8.12 -3.23
CA LEU A 328 -17.20 8.81 -1.95
C LEU A 328 -17.38 7.79 -0.85
N SER A 329 -16.41 7.75 0.06
CA SER A 329 -16.47 6.94 1.27
C SER A 329 -16.64 7.84 2.51
N TYR A 330 -17.47 7.39 3.44
CA TYR A 330 -17.69 7.99 4.74
C TYR A 330 -17.37 6.99 5.84
N ARG A 331 -16.43 7.36 6.72
CA ARG A 331 -16.08 6.63 7.93
C ARG A 331 -16.49 7.46 9.15
N PRO A 332 -17.42 6.99 9.99
CA PRO A 332 -17.77 7.69 11.22
C PRO A 332 -16.65 7.74 12.26
N LYS A 333 -15.71 6.77 12.20
CA LYS A 333 -14.59 6.60 13.11
C LYS A 333 -13.32 6.23 12.35
N ASP A 334 -12.49 7.22 12.06
CA ASP A 334 -11.11 7.05 11.60
C ASP A 334 -10.16 7.49 12.72
N ALA A 335 -9.10 6.71 12.99
CA ALA A 335 -8.17 7.03 14.05
C ALA A 335 -7.21 8.16 13.63
N VAL A 336 -7.31 9.29 14.32
CA VAL A 336 -6.39 10.44 14.22
C VAL A 336 -5.35 10.32 15.34
N PRO A 337 -4.05 10.15 15.02
CA PRO A 337 -3.00 10.08 16.03
C PRO A 337 -2.84 11.38 16.81
N LEU A 338 -2.54 11.25 18.09
CA LEU A 338 -2.18 12.32 19.00
C LEU A 338 -0.69 12.21 19.33
N ASN A 339 -0.07 13.33 19.63
CA ASN A 339 1.37 13.39 19.87
C ASN A 339 1.72 12.93 21.30
N PRO A 340 2.47 11.83 21.47
CA PRO A 340 2.82 11.34 22.80
C PRO A 340 3.93 12.13 23.51
N VAL A 341 4.66 12.99 22.81
CA VAL A 341 5.93 13.54 23.31
C VAL A 341 5.77 14.42 24.55
N LEU A 342 4.65 15.12 24.69
CA LEU A 342 4.46 16.08 25.77
C LEU A 342 4.26 15.39 27.12
N ASP A 343 3.41 14.36 27.17
CA ASP A 343 3.01 13.73 28.44
C ASP A 343 2.56 12.26 28.29
N LEU A 344 2.88 11.60 27.18
CA LEU A 344 2.48 10.23 26.87
C LEU A 344 0.95 10.06 26.70
N CYS A 345 0.26 11.13 26.29
CA CYS A 345 -1.20 11.18 26.15
C CYS A 345 -1.91 10.89 27.47
N SER A 346 -1.33 11.33 28.58
CA SER A 346 -1.78 10.99 29.93
C SER A 346 -3.20 11.46 30.21
N ASN A 347 -3.60 12.61 29.65
CA ASN A 347 -4.95 13.16 29.78
C ASN A 347 -6.01 12.28 29.11
N ASN A 348 -5.59 11.45 28.15
CA ASN A 348 -6.42 10.47 27.46
C ASN A 348 -6.20 9.04 27.97
N GLY A 349 -5.69 8.88 29.19
CA GLY A 349 -5.41 7.58 29.79
C GLY A 349 -4.38 6.76 29.00
N GLY A 350 -3.47 7.46 28.31
CA GLY A 350 -2.45 6.84 27.46
C GLY A 350 -2.89 6.55 26.03
N LYS A 351 -4.15 6.80 25.69
CA LYS A 351 -4.67 6.58 24.33
C LYS A 351 -4.23 7.71 23.40
N CYS A 352 -3.18 7.48 22.60
CA CYS A 352 -2.62 8.48 21.68
C CYS A 352 -3.34 8.55 20.34
N TRP A 353 -4.67 8.50 20.36
CA TRP A 353 -5.49 8.68 19.17
C TRP A 353 -6.94 9.04 19.51
N LYS A 354 -7.59 9.75 18.60
CA LYS A 354 -9.01 10.12 18.67
C LYS A 354 -9.75 9.62 17.44
N ASP A 355 -10.96 9.12 17.63
CA ASP A 355 -11.85 8.81 16.50
C ASP A 355 -12.45 10.10 15.93
N GLU A 356 -12.26 10.30 14.63
CA GLU A 356 -12.87 11.41 13.91
C GLU A 356 -13.66 10.93 12.69
N LYS A 357 -14.63 11.76 12.28
CA LYS A 357 -15.37 11.53 11.04
C LYS A 357 -14.45 11.81 9.85
N LYS A 358 -14.49 10.96 8.84
CA LYS A 358 -13.71 11.11 7.62
C LYS A 358 -14.57 10.90 6.38
N PHE A 359 -14.43 11.81 5.43
CA PHE A 359 -14.86 11.64 4.05
C PHE A 359 -13.63 11.52 3.16
N GLN A 360 -13.69 10.65 2.18
CA GLN A 360 -12.63 10.49 1.18
C GLN A 360 -13.29 10.26 -0.18
N TRP A 361 -13.05 11.21 -1.07
CA TRP A 361 -13.59 11.24 -2.42
C TRP A 361 -12.49 10.98 -3.43
N HIS A 362 -12.77 10.14 -4.43
CA HIS A 362 -11.90 9.85 -5.54
C HIS A 362 -12.60 10.19 -6.86
N LEU A 363 -11.83 10.70 -7.81
CA LEU A 363 -12.19 10.84 -9.21
C LEU A 363 -11.09 10.21 -10.04
N THR A 364 -11.43 9.17 -10.78
CA THR A 364 -10.51 8.40 -11.60
C THR A 364 -10.88 8.52 -13.07
N GLY A 365 -9.87 8.50 -13.93
CA GLY A 365 -10.04 8.60 -15.37
C GLY A 365 -9.04 7.73 -16.10
N LEU A 366 -9.50 6.96 -17.07
CA LEU A 366 -8.68 6.19 -18.00
C LEU A 366 -8.99 6.67 -19.41
N TYR A 367 -7.96 7.12 -20.12
CA TYR A 367 -8.03 7.48 -21.53
C TYR A 367 -7.12 6.55 -22.34
N SER A 368 -7.73 5.73 -23.19
CA SER A 368 -7.01 4.84 -24.10
C SER A 368 -6.79 5.55 -25.43
N MET A 369 -5.53 5.84 -25.75
CA MET A 369 -5.14 6.46 -27.01
C MET A 369 -5.01 5.40 -28.09
N THR A 370 -5.80 5.55 -29.15
CA THR A 370 -5.79 4.71 -30.33
C THR A 370 -5.59 5.57 -31.58
N PRO A 371 -5.19 4.98 -32.73
CA PRO A 371 -5.08 5.71 -33.99
C PRO A 371 -6.37 6.43 -34.40
N SER A 372 -7.54 6.00 -33.93
CA SER A 372 -8.82 6.64 -34.27
C SER A 372 -9.12 7.89 -33.44
N ASN A 373 -8.73 7.94 -32.16
CA ASN A 373 -9.07 9.06 -31.27
C ASN A 373 -7.89 10.01 -30.99
N SER A 374 -6.65 9.56 -31.16
CA SER A 374 -5.44 10.32 -30.84
C SER A 374 -4.39 10.28 -31.96
N PRO A 375 -4.76 10.42 -33.26
CA PRO A 375 -3.84 10.23 -34.38
C PRO A 375 -2.64 11.18 -34.31
N THR A 376 -2.85 12.47 -33.99
CA THR A 376 -1.78 13.47 -33.98
C THR A 376 -0.65 13.13 -33.00
N LEU A 377 -0.97 12.66 -31.80
CA LEU A 377 0.05 12.30 -30.80
C LEU A 377 0.75 11.00 -31.16
N LEU A 378 0.00 9.99 -31.63
CA LEU A 378 0.56 8.69 -31.99
C LEU A 378 1.44 8.79 -33.24
N ASP A 379 1.05 9.57 -34.24
CA ASP A 379 1.85 9.84 -35.44
C ASP A 379 3.13 10.64 -35.09
N PHE A 380 3.03 11.62 -34.19
CA PHE A 380 4.19 12.40 -33.72
C PHE A 380 5.20 11.53 -32.95
N THR A 381 4.71 10.63 -32.10
CA THR A 381 5.55 9.79 -31.24
C THR A 381 5.98 8.47 -31.90
N GLY A 382 5.33 8.06 -32.98
CA GLY A 382 5.49 6.74 -33.61
C GLY A 382 4.92 5.58 -32.79
N ALA A 383 4.14 5.86 -31.75
CA ALA A 383 3.55 4.85 -30.87
C ALA A 383 2.33 4.19 -31.51
N SER A 384 2.12 2.89 -31.23
CA SER A 384 0.96 2.13 -31.72
C SER A 384 -0.32 2.49 -30.94
N THR A 385 -0.19 2.64 -29.62
CA THR A 385 -1.26 3.06 -28.70
C THR A 385 -0.66 3.82 -27.52
N GLY A 386 -1.50 4.41 -26.69
CA GLY A 386 -1.09 5.05 -25.43
C GLY A 386 -2.15 4.91 -24.36
N THR A 387 -1.81 5.19 -23.11
CA THR A 387 -2.74 5.17 -21.99
C THR A 387 -2.42 6.31 -21.04
N LEU A 388 -3.46 7.01 -20.60
CA LEU A 388 -3.40 7.99 -19.52
C LEU A 388 -4.37 7.57 -18.42
N LEU A 389 -3.83 7.28 -17.24
CA LEU A 389 -4.59 7.07 -16.00
C LEU A 389 -4.45 8.30 -15.12
N THR A 390 -5.55 8.68 -14.47
CA THR A 390 -5.59 9.83 -13.57
C THR A 390 -6.40 9.48 -12.33
N GLU A 391 -5.98 9.99 -11.18
CA GLU A 391 -6.74 9.91 -9.93
C GLU A 391 -6.55 11.19 -9.12
N LEU A 392 -7.63 11.92 -8.87
CA LEU A 392 -7.71 13.03 -7.92
C LEU A 392 -8.40 12.54 -6.65
N VAL A 393 -7.80 12.82 -5.49
CA VAL A 393 -8.37 12.44 -4.19
C VAL A 393 -8.48 13.66 -3.28
N VAL A 394 -9.61 13.75 -2.58
CA VAL A 394 -9.84 14.75 -1.53
C VAL A 394 -10.27 14.04 -0.25
N ILE A 395 -9.59 14.33 0.84
CA ILE A 395 -9.88 13.78 2.17
C ILE A 395 -10.32 14.91 3.08
N LYS A 396 -11.41 14.70 3.83
CA LYS A 396 -12.00 15.70 4.73
C LYS A 396 -12.30 15.11 6.11
N TYR A 397 -11.82 15.78 7.15
CA TYR A 397 -12.18 15.54 8.54
C TYR A 397 -12.96 16.75 9.09
N PRO A 398 -14.30 16.76 8.99
CA PRO A 398 -15.09 17.93 9.37
C PRO A 398 -15.00 18.27 10.86
N GLY A 399 -14.83 17.26 11.72
CA GLY A 399 -14.73 17.39 13.17
C GLY A 399 -13.33 17.67 13.71
N LEU A 400 -12.30 17.73 12.85
CA LEU A 400 -10.91 17.80 13.33
C LEU A 400 -10.63 19.06 14.17
N HIS A 401 -10.14 18.86 15.38
CA HIS A 401 -9.55 19.88 16.23
C HIS A 401 -8.02 19.79 16.21
N ARG A 402 -7.33 20.89 16.55
CA ARG A 402 -5.86 20.91 16.65
C ARG A 402 -5.36 20.16 17.90
N SER A 403 -6.23 19.97 18.89
CA SER A 403 -5.96 19.16 20.08
C SER A 403 -7.25 18.56 20.65
N TYR A 404 -7.09 17.49 21.44
CA TYR A 404 -8.15 16.83 22.19
C TYR A 404 -7.66 16.58 23.61
N ASP A 405 -8.38 17.12 24.59
CA ASP A 405 -8.06 16.91 26.01
C ASP A 405 -6.61 17.33 26.37
N GLY A 406 -6.10 18.39 25.71
CA GLY A 406 -4.73 18.88 25.87
C GLY A 406 -3.72 18.28 24.87
N GLU A 407 -4.04 17.13 24.27
CA GLU A 407 -3.15 16.43 23.35
C GLU A 407 -3.24 16.95 21.93
N ILE A 408 -2.11 17.38 21.36
CA ILE A 408 -2.05 17.90 19.99
C ILE A 408 -2.11 16.77 18.95
N ILE A 409 -2.73 17.03 17.79
CA ILE A 409 -2.76 16.05 16.70
C ILE A 409 -1.39 15.89 16.02
N ALA A 410 -1.11 14.67 15.54
CA ALA A 410 0.15 14.29 14.91
C ALA A 410 -0.09 13.50 13.62
N ALA A 411 -0.18 14.19 12.47
CA ALA A 411 -0.25 13.54 11.17
C ALA A 411 0.91 12.54 10.97
N GLY A 412 0.60 11.34 10.48
CA GLY A 412 1.55 10.23 10.33
C GLY A 412 2.02 9.58 11.64
N GLY A 413 1.49 10.01 12.80
CA GLY A 413 2.01 9.57 14.10
C GLY A 413 3.42 10.10 14.41
N ASN A 414 3.90 11.10 13.65
CA ASN A 414 5.21 11.71 13.85
C ASN A 414 5.23 12.59 15.11
N THR A 415 6.41 12.78 15.71
CA THR A 415 6.59 13.66 16.88
C THR A 415 6.46 15.14 16.54
N TRP A 416 6.64 15.53 15.27
CA TRP A 416 6.63 16.92 14.82
C TRP A 416 7.53 17.85 15.64
N GLN A 417 8.69 17.34 16.08
CA GLN A 417 9.65 18.02 16.94
C GLN A 417 11.09 17.82 16.44
N LEU A 418 11.55 18.66 15.50
CA LEU A 418 12.92 18.56 14.97
C LEU A 418 13.98 19.16 15.92
N ASP A 419 13.58 20.10 16.77
CA ASP A 419 14.42 20.81 17.72
C ASP A 419 13.84 20.65 19.14
N PRO A 420 14.60 20.08 20.11
CA PRO A 420 14.14 19.88 21.48
C PRO A 420 13.89 21.19 22.22
N ALA A 421 14.50 22.31 21.80
CA ALA A 421 14.25 23.62 22.38
C ALA A 421 12.89 24.20 21.98
N THR A 422 12.25 23.62 20.95
CA THR A 422 10.95 24.05 20.44
C THR A 422 9.87 23.01 20.79
N ALA A 423 8.77 23.45 21.41
CA ALA A 423 7.65 22.57 21.71
C ALA A 423 7.03 21.99 20.41
N PRO A 424 6.60 20.72 20.40
CA PRO A 424 5.93 20.13 19.25
C PRO A 424 4.66 20.90 18.89
N LYS A 425 4.35 20.96 17.59
CA LYS A 425 3.18 21.69 17.07
C LYS A 425 2.13 20.72 16.55
N ALA A 426 0.86 21.05 16.75
CA ALA A 426 -0.25 20.33 16.14
C ALA A 426 -0.10 20.32 14.62
N ARG A 427 -0.16 19.13 14.02
CA ARG A 427 0.04 18.92 12.58
C ARG A 427 -0.97 17.92 12.04
N GLY A 428 -1.55 18.26 10.90
CA GLY A 428 -2.71 17.57 10.33
C GLY A 428 -3.83 18.56 10.05
N ASP A 429 -4.40 18.49 8.86
CA ASP A 429 -5.33 19.49 8.34
C ASP A 429 -6.72 18.89 8.08
N LYS A 430 -7.73 19.75 8.20
CA LYS A 430 -9.13 19.36 7.99
C LYS A 430 -9.39 18.84 6.58
N THR A 431 -8.65 19.34 5.60
CA THR A 431 -8.71 18.91 4.22
C THR A 431 -7.30 18.60 3.75
N SER A 432 -7.12 17.50 3.05
CA SER A 432 -5.92 17.22 2.27
C SER A 432 -6.33 16.69 0.89
N SER A 433 -5.48 16.87 -0.10
CA SER A 433 -5.76 16.39 -1.46
C SER A 433 -4.49 16.10 -2.24
N GLY A 434 -4.59 15.26 -3.25
CA GLY A 434 -3.49 14.94 -4.14
C GLY A 434 -3.96 14.35 -5.45
N ILE A 435 -3.05 14.32 -6.41
CA ILE A 435 -3.27 13.79 -7.76
C ILE A 435 -2.22 12.74 -8.09
N ASN A 436 -2.65 11.70 -8.81
CA ASN A 436 -1.79 10.67 -9.39
C ASN A 436 -2.07 10.59 -10.88
N LEU A 437 -1.02 10.49 -11.67
CA LEU A 437 -1.05 10.42 -13.12
C LEU A 437 -0.13 9.29 -13.56
N ASP A 438 -0.59 8.39 -14.43
CA ASP A 438 0.26 7.44 -15.14
C ASP A 438 0.06 7.62 -16.64
N PHE A 439 1.13 7.92 -17.36
CA PHE A 439 1.10 8.08 -18.80
C PHE A 439 2.10 7.13 -19.45
N SER A 440 1.65 6.37 -20.44
CA SER A 440 2.50 5.46 -21.20
C SER A 440 2.16 5.45 -22.68
N LEU A 441 3.18 5.15 -23.48
CA LEU A 441 3.08 4.93 -24.91
C LEU A 441 3.55 3.52 -25.21
N THR A 442 2.85 2.82 -26.10
CA THR A 442 3.16 1.44 -26.46
C THR A 442 3.60 1.37 -27.92
N TYR A 443 4.76 0.78 -28.13
CA TYR A 443 5.36 0.50 -29.43
C TYR A 443 5.36 -1.00 -29.67
N ASP A 444 4.44 -1.50 -30.49
CA ASP A 444 4.30 -2.93 -30.75
C ASP A 444 5.15 -3.36 -31.96
N GLY A 445 6.33 -3.91 -31.69
CA GLY A 445 7.27 -4.40 -32.70
C GLY A 445 7.96 -3.32 -33.54
N THR A 446 7.60 -2.04 -33.39
CA THR A 446 8.12 -0.92 -34.20
C THR A 446 9.50 -0.46 -33.76
N LEU A 447 9.80 -0.51 -32.45
CA LEU A 447 11.13 -0.18 -31.91
C LEU A 447 12.06 -1.39 -31.88
N VAL A 448 11.54 -2.54 -31.43
CA VAL A 448 12.30 -3.79 -31.31
C VAL A 448 11.45 -4.93 -31.87
N PRO A 449 11.85 -5.57 -32.99
CA PRO A 449 11.06 -6.64 -33.58
C PRO A 449 10.75 -7.78 -32.61
N GLY A 450 9.48 -8.17 -32.52
CA GLY A 450 9.01 -9.23 -31.61
C GLY A 450 8.84 -8.80 -30.14
N TRP A 451 9.00 -7.51 -29.84
CA TRP A 451 8.82 -6.94 -28.51
C TRP A 451 7.87 -5.74 -28.53
N GLN A 452 6.99 -5.69 -27.55
CA GLN A 452 6.29 -4.49 -27.17
C GLN A 452 7.19 -3.69 -26.23
N VAL A 453 7.41 -2.41 -26.56
CA VAL A 453 8.19 -1.49 -25.74
C VAL A 453 7.26 -0.39 -25.23
N THR A 454 7.22 -0.19 -23.92
CA THR A 454 6.29 0.73 -23.26
C THR A 454 7.06 1.64 -22.30
N PRO A 455 7.57 2.80 -22.77
CA PRO A 455 7.99 3.88 -21.89
C PRO A 455 6.78 4.51 -21.20
N GLY A 456 6.95 4.93 -19.96
CA GLY A 456 5.94 5.68 -19.24
C GLY A 456 6.47 6.44 -18.03
N ILE A 457 5.58 7.23 -17.45
CA ILE A 457 5.82 8.05 -16.27
C ILE A 457 4.61 7.94 -15.35
N PHE A 458 4.87 7.58 -14.10
CA PHE A 458 3.96 7.79 -13.00
C PHE A 458 4.38 9.03 -12.23
N TYR A 459 3.42 9.88 -11.88
CA TYR A 459 3.64 11.08 -11.07
C TYR A 459 2.54 11.19 -10.01
N SER A 460 2.95 11.34 -8.76
CA SER A 460 2.08 11.60 -7.62
C SER A 460 2.46 12.91 -6.97
N ARG A 461 1.47 13.74 -6.62
CA ARG A 461 1.70 15.00 -5.95
C ARG A 461 0.58 15.33 -4.97
N SER A 462 0.96 15.72 -3.77
CA SER A 462 0.07 16.42 -2.84
C SER A 462 -0.24 17.81 -3.37
N LEU A 463 -1.53 18.14 -3.41
CA LEU A 463 -2.04 19.46 -3.78
C LEU A 463 -2.22 20.39 -2.57
N GLY A 464 -2.04 19.84 -1.35
CA GLY A 464 -2.03 20.61 -0.11
C GLY A 464 -2.64 19.85 1.06
N GLY A 465 -2.25 20.26 2.27
CA GLY A 465 -2.75 19.74 3.54
C GLY A 465 -2.09 18.42 3.97
N ARG A 466 -1.96 18.24 5.27
CA ARG A 466 -1.42 17.01 5.89
C ARG A 466 -2.56 16.10 6.34
N THR A 467 -2.63 14.89 5.82
CA THR A 467 -3.68 13.92 6.18
C THR A 467 -3.47 13.48 7.64
N PRO A 468 -4.42 13.73 8.55
CA PRO A 468 -4.23 13.57 9.99
C PRO A 468 -4.44 12.11 10.47
N ASN A 469 -4.03 11.11 9.70
CA ASN A 469 -4.06 9.70 10.12
C ASN A 469 -2.67 9.05 10.03
N LEU A 470 -2.53 7.80 10.47
CA LEU A 470 -1.24 7.11 10.46
C LEU A 470 -0.67 6.93 9.04
N SER A 471 -1.53 6.71 8.03
CA SER A 471 -1.09 6.57 6.64
C SER A 471 -0.49 7.84 6.04
N ALA A 472 -0.81 9.01 6.60
CA ALA A 472 -0.40 10.33 6.08
C ALA A 472 -0.52 10.43 4.55
N THR A 473 -1.65 9.98 3.98
CA THR A 473 -1.85 9.78 2.53
C THR A 473 -1.34 10.93 1.65
N PHE A 474 -1.54 12.17 2.13
CA PHE A 474 -0.95 13.38 1.57
C PHE A 474 -0.27 14.17 2.68
N THR A 475 0.88 14.74 2.37
CA THR A 475 1.69 15.66 3.20
C THR A 475 2.02 16.91 2.40
N GLU A 476 2.45 17.99 3.05
CA GLU A 476 2.59 19.29 2.38
C GLU A 476 3.69 19.27 1.31
N ASP A 477 3.38 19.68 0.09
CA ASP A 477 4.28 19.79 -1.06
C ASP A 477 5.06 18.52 -1.47
N ALA A 478 4.74 17.37 -0.88
CA ALA A 478 5.37 16.11 -1.24
C ALA A 478 4.94 15.63 -2.63
N SER A 479 5.90 15.12 -3.40
CA SER A 479 5.64 14.47 -4.69
C SER A 479 6.61 13.33 -4.94
N SER A 480 6.23 12.42 -5.82
CA SER A 480 7.08 11.34 -6.29
C SER A 480 6.88 11.12 -7.79
N MET A 481 7.94 10.72 -8.47
CA MET A 481 7.92 10.39 -9.89
C MET A 481 8.55 9.00 -10.09
N ASN A 482 7.99 8.21 -10.99
CA ASN A 482 8.59 6.96 -11.42
C ASN A 482 8.62 6.92 -12.96
N LEU A 483 9.80 7.04 -13.53
CA LEU A 483 10.02 6.83 -14.96
C LEU A 483 10.23 5.33 -15.18
N TYR A 484 9.53 4.73 -16.12
CA TYR A 484 9.67 3.31 -16.41
C TYR A 484 9.76 3.01 -17.89
N LEU A 485 10.42 1.89 -18.18
CA LEU A 485 10.53 1.33 -19.52
C LEU A 485 10.31 -0.17 -19.43
N ASN A 486 9.20 -0.62 -20.02
CA ASN A 486 8.81 -2.03 -20.01
C ASN A 486 8.99 -2.65 -21.39
N PHE A 487 9.54 -3.86 -21.43
CA PHE A 487 9.67 -4.69 -22.62
C PHE A 487 8.87 -5.97 -22.39
N VAL A 488 7.93 -6.28 -23.28
CA VAL A 488 7.18 -7.53 -23.24
C VAL A 488 7.39 -8.25 -24.56
N ARG A 489 7.96 -9.46 -24.52
CA ARG A 489 8.16 -10.27 -25.73
C ARG A 489 6.81 -10.76 -26.23
N ASN A 490 6.60 -10.86 -27.55
CA ASN A 490 5.44 -11.54 -28.12
C ASN A 490 5.83 -12.98 -28.55
N PRO A 491 5.19 -14.05 -28.04
CA PRO A 491 4.17 -14.07 -26.98
C PRO A 491 4.77 -13.74 -25.60
N ALA A 492 3.91 -13.21 -24.70
CA ALA A 492 4.22 -12.62 -23.37
C ALA A 492 4.84 -13.61 -22.37
N SER A 493 6.01 -14.12 -22.72
CA SER A 493 6.78 -15.12 -21.98
C SER A 493 7.93 -14.49 -21.19
N TRP A 494 8.46 -13.38 -21.67
CA TRP A 494 9.52 -12.60 -21.03
C TRP A 494 9.08 -11.15 -20.88
N GLN A 495 9.38 -10.60 -19.72
CA GLN A 495 9.18 -9.18 -19.41
C GLN A 495 10.47 -8.62 -18.81
N VAL A 496 10.89 -7.45 -19.26
CA VAL A 496 12.02 -6.72 -18.68
C VAL A 496 11.54 -5.31 -18.36
N SER A 497 11.72 -4.89 -17.12
CA SER A 497 11.30 -3.59 -16.63
C SER A 497 12.48 -2.85 -16.05
N PHE A 498 12.64 -1.60 -16.45
CA PHE A 498 13.56 -0.64 -15.83
C PHE A 498 12.73 0.46 -15.21
N ASN A 499 13.14 0.96 -14.05
CA ASN A 499 12.53 2.15 -13.48
C ASN A 499 13.55 3.05 -12.78
N TYR A 500 13.26 4.35 -12.75
CA TYR A 500 13.92 5.33 -11.89
C TYR A 500 12.84 6.04 -11.08
N ALA A 501 12.85 5.84 -9.77
CA ALA A 501 11.94 6.48 -8.84
C ALA A 501 12.64 7.64 -8.14
N LYS A 502 11.91 8.74 -8.00
CA LYS A 502 12.38 9.99 -7.42
C LYS A 502 11.38 10.57 -6.43
N PHE A 503 11.85 10.99 -5.26
CA PHE A 503 11.05 11.58 -4.19
C PHE A 503 11.43 13.06 -4.01
N MET A 504 10.43 13.94 -4.00
CA MET A 504 10.65 15.38 -4.10
C MET A 504 9.72 16.16 -3.18
N GLY A 505 10.08 17.42 -2.94
CA GLY A 505 9.29 18.35 -2.14
C GLY A 505 9.32 18.02 -0.65
N GLY A 506 8.25 18.42 0.04
CA GLY A 506 8.16 18.38 1.50
C GLY A 506 8.83 19.58 2.17
N ASP A 507 8.05 20.34 2.96
CA ASP A 507 8.55 21.48 3.73
C ASP A 507 9.51 21.08 4.85
N THR A 508 9.24 19.93 5.45
CA THR A 508 9.98 19.38 6.58
C THR A 508 10.36 17.92 6.32
N PRO A 509 11.34 17.37 7.06
CA PRO A 509 11.65 15.94 7.02
C PRO A 509 10.41 15.03 7.18
N TYR A 510 9.46 15.40 8.04
CA TYR A 510 8.22 14.63 8.24
C TYR A 510 7.25 14.69 7.05
N ASP A 511 7.37 15.69 6.19
CA ASP A 511 6.53 15.82 5.00
C ASP A 511 7.04 14.95 3.85
N GLN A 512 8.32 14.60 3.81
CA GLN A 512 8.91 13.72 2.80
C GLN A 512 10.04 12.88 3.41
N LEU A 513 9.66 11.80 4.08
CA LEU A 513 10.58 10.88 4.78
C LEU A 513 11.41 10.00 3.82
N PHE A 514 11.09 10.02 2.53
CA PHE A 514 11.78 9.26 1.49
C PHE A 514 12.62 10.13 0.54
N ARG A 515 12.84 11.42 0.89
CA ARG A 515 13.41 12.41 -0.05
C ARG A 515 14.75 12.02 -0.66
N ASP A 516 15.56 11.25 0.05
CA ASP A 516 16.89 10.79 -0.36
C ASP A 516 16.92 9.32 -0.77
N ARG A 517 15.75 8.73 -1.01
CA ARG A 517 15.55 7.32 -1.38
C ARG A 517 15.26 7.12 -2.86
N ASP A 518 15.74 8.06 -3.69
CA ASP A 518 15.77 7.89 -5.13
C ASP A 518 16.50 6.59 -5.48
N TYR A 519 15.93 5.83 -6.43
CA TYR A 519 16.50 4.54 -6.81
C TYR A 519 16.29 4.19 -8.27
N VAL A 520 17.17 3.32 -8.78
CA VAL A 520 16.98 2.61 -10.06
C VAL A 520 16.65 1.16 -9.79
N GLY A 521 15.60 0.65 -10.45
CA GLY A 521 15.20 -0.74 -10.40
C GLY A 521 15.30 -1.43 -11.75
N VAL A 522 15.66 -2.72 -11.73
CA VAL A 522 15.66 -3.59 -12.91
C VAL A 522 15.01 -4.90 -12.53
N VAL A 523 14.05 -5.36 -13.34
CA VAL A 523 13.35 -6.62 -13.12
C VAL A 523 13.23 -7.40 -14.41
N VAL A 524 13.59 -8.67 -14.37
CA VAL A 524 13.41 -9.64 -15.46
C VAL A 524 12.46 -10.72 -14.98
N SER A 525 11.35 -10.88 -15.67
CA SER A 525 10.33 -11.89 -15.36
C SER A 525 10.15 -12.86 -16.51
N ARG A 526 9.92 -14.12 -16.18
CA ARG A 526 9.54 -15.15 -17.12
C ARG A 526 8.27 -15.85 -16.63
N THR A 527 7.25 -15.88 -17.48
CA THR A 527 6.04 -16.65 -17.24
C THR A 527 6.10 -17.95 -18.04
N LEU A 528 6.20 -19.06 -17.31
CA LEU A 528 6.28 -20.41 -17.86
C LEU A 528 4.93 -20.89 -18.34
#